data_AF-A0A1G6QSZ4-F1
#
_entry.id   AF-A0A1G6QSZ4-F1
#
_cell.length_a   1.000
_cell.length_b   1.000
_cell.length_c   1.000
_cell.angle_alpha   90.00
_cell.angle_beta   90.00
_cell.angle_gamma   90.00
#
_symmetry.space_group_name_H-M   'P 1'
#
loop_
_entity.id
_entity.type
_entity.pdbx_description
1 polymer ?
#
loop_
_entity_poly.entity_id
_entity_poly.type
_entity_poly.pdbx_seq_one_letter_code
_entity_poly.pdbx_strand_id
1 'polypeptide(L)'
;MNDSVFTGSPNSHTKENAPIPCRQLRPALFEYIKLERPDLKRSDNISYNELNEYKLRYISKYLLRDIHQLSELEDSVISSMTNQTIISDMIDEDDSDKLTVGQRLADRVSGFGGSWTFIISFIIFLLVWILVNIYWLHNKGFDPYPFILLNLILSCLAALQAPIIMMSQNRQEEKDRGRSKMDYMVNLKSELEVRILHEKLDQLLSNQEEYMSRLTDMEKKQPRADH
;
A
#
# COMPACT_ATOMS: atom_id res chain seq x y z
N MET A 1 11.45 33.83 -50.89
CA MET A 1 11.04 32.66 -50.09
C MET A 1 12.02 32.58 -48.93
N ASN A 2 11.80 33.39 -47.89
CA ASN A 2 11.11 33.06 -46.62
C ASN A 2 11.98 32.11 -45.78
N ASP A 3 12.35 32.35 -44.52
CA ASP A 3 12.01 33.39 -43.55
C ASP A 3 13.14 33.49 -42.51
N SER A 4 13.43 34.70 -42.04
CA SER A 4 14.04 34.98 -40.74
C SER A 4 13.10 34.55 -39.62
N VAL A 5 13.53 33.80 -38.59
CA VAL A 5 12.91 33.80 -37.24
C VAL A 5 13.79 33.06 -36.20
N PHE A 6 14.10 33.80 -35.13
CA PHE A 6 14.35 33.39 -33.73
C PHE A 6 15.66 32.68 -33.30
N THR A 7 16.56 33.51 -32.78
CA THR A 7 17.42 33.20 -31.63
C THR A 7 16.55 32.92 -30.38
N GLY A 8 16.40 31.66 -29.98
CA GLY A 8 15.74 31.26 -28.73
C GLY A 8 16.77 31.03 -27.62
N SER A 9 16.67 31.84 -26.55
CA SER A 9 17.54 31.87 -25.36
C SER A 9 17.82 30.53 -24.68
N PRO A 10 18.98 30.39 -24.01
CA PRO A 10 19.28 29.29 -23.10
C PRO A 10 18.61 29.48 -21.73
N ASN A 11 18.21 28.36 -21.11
CA ASN A 11 17.81 28.17 -19.70
C ASN A 11 16.40 28.60 -19.26
N SER A 12 15.51 27.60 -19.10
CA SER A 12 14.23 27.70 -18.36
C SER A 12 14.15 26.77 -17.13
N HIS A 13 15.28 26.37 -16.54
CA HIS A 13 15.31 25.52 -15.33
C HIS A 13 15.40 26.28 -13.98
N THR A 14 15.15 27.59 -13.95
CA THR A 14 15.46 28.42 -12.76
C THR A 14 14.28 29.14 -12.10
N LYS A 15 13.02 28.84 -12.48
CA LYS A 15 11.84 29.46 -11.82
C LYS A 15 11.22 28.65 -10.68
N GLU A 16 11.68 27.42 -10.43
CA GLU A 16 11.07 26.51 -9.44
C GLU A 16 11.60 26.71 -8.01
N ASN A 17 12.70 27.45 -7.83
CA ASN A 17 13.31 27.76 -6.52
C ASN A 17 13.12 29.23 -6.09
N ALA A 18 12.17 29.94 -6.68
CA ALA A 18 11.89 31.32 -6.26
C ALA A 18 11.28 31.32 -4.85
N PRO A 19 11.84 32.09 -3.90
CA PRO A 19 11.35 32.11 -2.54
C PRO A 19 9.96 32.76 -2.49
N ILE A 20 9.01 32.08 -1.85
CA ILE A 20 7.58 32.43 -1.84
C ILE A 20 7.32 33.40 -0.67
N PRO A 21 6.67 34.55 -0.90
CA PRO A 21 6.36 35.49 0.17
C PRO A 21 5.33 34.90 1.14
N CYS A 22 5.59 35.02 2.44
CA CYS A 22 4.72 34.47 3.49
C CYS A 22 3.32 35.10 3.53
N ARG A 23 3.10 36.23 2.84
CA ARG A 23 1.77 36.84 2.65
C ARG A 23 0.84 35.96 1.79
N GLN A 24 1.37 35.15 0.88
CA GLN A 24 0.59 34.23 0.03
C GLN A 24 0.22 32.93 0.74
N LEU A 25 0.73 32.70 1.95
CA LEU A 25 0.41 31.50 2.73
C LEU A 25 -0.97 31.59 3.37
N ARG A 26 -1.70 30.47 3.36
CA ARG A 26 -2.94 30.31 4.13
C ARG A 26 -2.69 30.72 5.59
N PRO A 27 -3.58 31.49 6.24
CA PRO A 27 -3.37 31.97 7.60
C PRO A 27 -3.06 30.86 8.60
N ALA A 28 -3.76 29.73 8.51
CA ALA A 28 -3.57 28.61 9.43
C ALA A 28 -2.21 27.90 9.26
N LEU A 29 -1.71 27.77 8.02
CA LEU A 29 -0.37 27.25 7.75
C LEU A 29 0.72 28.21 8.22
N PHE A 30 0.53 29.52 8.03
CA PHE A 30 1.47 30.53 8.53
C PHE A 30 1.54 30.54 10.06
N GLU A 31 0.40 30.47 10.76
CA GLU A 31 0.39 30.37 12.22
C GLU A 31 1.07 29.09 12.70
N TYR A 32 0.94 27.97 11.98
CA TYR A 32 1.67 26.74 12.30
C TYR A 32 3.18 26.90 12.13
N ILE A 33 3.65 27.47 11.02
CA ILE A 33 5.08 27.74 10.80
C ILE A 33 5.62 28.67 11.88
N LYS A 34 4.83 29.67 12.30
CA LYS A 34 5.21 30.64 13.34
C LYS A 34 5.38 30.01 14.74
N LEU A 35 4.74 28.88 15.01
CA LEU A 35 4.96 28.13 16.26
C LEU A 35 6.37 27.52 16.33
N GLU A 36 6.94 27.13 15.19
CA GLU A 36 8.30 26.58 15.12
C GLU A 36 9.36 27.65 14.79
N ARG A 37 8.97 28.73 14.08
CA ARG A 37 9.82 29.87 13.70
C ARG A 37 9.18 31.21 14.13
N PRO A 38 9.37 31.64 15.40
CA PRO A 38 8.71 32.82 15.96
C PRO A 38 9.17 34.15 15.34
N ASP A 39 10.35 34.14 14.72
CA ASP A 39 11.04 35.26 14.08
C ASP A 39 10.49 35.59 12.68
N LEU A 40 9.74 34.68 12.06
CA LEU A 40 9.23 34.82 10.70
C LEU A 40 8.11 35.86 10.62
N LYS A 41 8.31 36.90 9.81
CA LYS A 41 7.30 37.95 9.54
C LYS A 41 6.56 37.67 8.23
N ARG A 42 5.35 38.23 8.09
CA ARG A 42 4.54 38.14 6.85
C ARG A 42 5.22 38.76 5.62
N SER A 43 6.26 39.56 5.82
CA SER A 43 7.10 40.18 4.79
C SER A 43 8.19 39.27 4.26
N ASP A 44 8.49 38.19 4.98
CA ASP A 44 9.66 37.35 4.68
C ASP A 44 9.28 36.30 3.64
N ASN A 45 10.30 35.71 3.00
CA ASN A 45 10.10 34.69 1.99
C ASN A 45 10.59 33.33 2.53
N ILE A 46 9.89 32.27 2.13
CA ILE A 46 10.23 30.89 2.46
C ILE A 46 10.60 30.13 1.19
N SER A 47 11.57 29.22 1.27
CA SER A 47 11.93 28.37 0.15
C SER A 47 10.80 27.41 -0.21
N TYR A 48 10.70 27.01 -1.48
CA TYR A 48 9.69 26.05 -1.93
C TYR A 48 9.80 24.71 -1.20
N ASN A 49 11.02 24.16 -1.06
CA ASN A 49 11.25 22.89 -0.37
C ASN A 49 10.86 22.96 1.11
N GLU A 50 11.25 24.05 1.78
CA GLU A 50 10.95 24.28 3.19
C GLU A 50 9.43 24.46 3.41
N LEU A 51 8.77 25.20 2.51
CA LEU A 51 7.31 25.33 2.53
C LEU A 51 6.61 23.98 2.32
N ASN A 52 7.10 23.14 1.42
CA ASN A 52 6.50 21.83 1.16
C ASN A 52 6.62 20.93 2.39
N GLU A 53 7.76 20.96 3.08
CA GLU A 53 7.97 20.23 4.32
C GLU A 53 6.98 20.70 5.41
N TYR A 54 6.83 22.01 5.59
CA TYR A 54 5.87 22.56 6.54
C TYR A 54 4.42 22.27 6.18
N LYS A 55 4.06 22.26 4.90
CA LYS A 55 2.72 21.83 4.44
C LYS A 55 2.47 20.38 4.81
N LEU A 56 3.44 19.50 4.55
CA LEU A 56 3.32 18.08 4.84
C LEU A 56 3.17 17.84 6.36
N ARG A 57 3.96 18.54 7.18
CA ARG A 57 3.86 18.50 8.65
C ARG A 57 2.55 19.09 9.18
N TYR A 58 2.07 20.18 8.59
CA TYR A 58 0.78 20.79 8.95
C TYR A 58 -0.39 19.87 8.64
N ILE A 59 -0.41 19.30 7.43
CA ILE A 59 -1.42 18.35 7.00
C ILE A 59 -1.36 17.11 7.90
N SER A 60 -0.18 16.55 8.14
CA SER A 60 0.03 15.47 9.12
C SER A 60 -0.58 15.85 10.47
N LYS A 61 -0.20 16.97 11.10
CA LYS A 61 -0.70 17.39 12.43
C LYS A 61 -2.23 17.48 12.54
N TYR A 62 -2.91 17.97 11.50
CA TYR A 62 -4.37 18.08 11.51
C TYR A 62 -5.09 16.79 11.11
N LEU A 63 -4.49 15.97 10.24
CA LEU A 63 -4.96 14.60 9.96
C LEU A 63 -4.85 13.70 11.19
N LEU A 64 -3.79 13.88 11.98
CA LEU A 64 -3.49 13.11 13.18
C LEU A 64 -4.43 13.36 14.36
N ARG A 65 -5.22 14.44 14.32
CA ARG A 65 -6.19 14.72 15.38
C ARG A 65 -7.47 13.90 15.22
N ASP A 66 -7.81 13.54 13.98
CA ASP A 66 -9.01 12.75 13.64
C ASP A 66 -8.69 11.24 13.49
N ILE A 67 -7.40 10.86 13.36
CA ILE A 67 -6.94 9.47 13.16
C ILE A 67 -6.01 9.11 14.34
N HIS A 68 -6.55 8.40 15.33
CA HIS A 68 -6.20 8.63 16.74
C HIS A 68 -4.96 7.91 17.32
N GLN A 69 -4.00 7.38 16.55
CA GLN A 69 -2.70 6.90 17.06
C GLN A 69 -1.84 6.32 15.93
N LEU A 70 -0.73 6.97 15.58
CA LEU A 70 0.17 6.54 14.51
C LEU A 70 0.76 5.15 14.76
N SER A 71 0.39 4.19 13.91
CA SER A 71 1.10 2.91 13.75
C SER A 71 2.28 3.10 12.77
N GLU A 72 3.38 2.33 12.91
CA GLU A 72 4.54 2.36 11.99
C GLU A 72 4.15 2.25 10.50
N LEU A 73 3.02 1.58 10.21
CA LEU A 73 2.48 1.44 8.85
C LEU A 73 1.98 2.77 8.28
N GLU A 74 1.39 3.65 9.11
CA GLU A 74 0.82 4.92 8.66
C GLU A 74 1.92 5.95 8.36
N ASP A 75 2.97 6.01 9.18
CA ASP A 75 4.18 6.81 8.90
C ASP A 75 4.85 6.40 7.60
N SER A 76 4.88 5.09 7.32
CA SER A 76 5.40 4.53 6.08
C SER A 76 4.58 4.97 4.86
N VAL A 77 3.24 5.00 4.98
CA VAL A 77 2.35 5.50 3.92
C VAL A 77 2.58 6.98 3.66
N ILE A 78 2.65 7.83 4.70
CA ILE A 78 2.89 9.27 4.55
C ILE A 78 4.25 9.54 3.88
N SER A 79 5.28 8.80 4.28
CA SER A 79 6.62 8.91 3.67
C SER A 79 6.61 8.53 2.19
N SER A 80 5.86 7.49 1.81
CA SER A 80 5.70 7.08 0.42
C SER A 80 4.98 8.12 -0.46
N MET A 81 4.03 8.89 0.11
CA MET A 81 3.32 9.94 -0.61
C MET A 81 4.23 11.11 -0.98
N THR A 82 5.23 11.39 -0.13
CA THR A 82 6.22 12.46 -0.37
C THR A 82 7.16 12.09 -1.52
N ASN A 83 7.59 10.82 -1.57
CA ASN A 83 8.57 10.34 -2.52
C ASN A 83 7.97 9.71 -3.80
N GLN A 84 6.63 9.72 -3.95
CA GLN A 84 5.91 9.07 -5.06
C GLN A 84 6.28 7.59 -5.28
N THR A 85 6.69 6.88 -4.24
CA THR A 85 7.08 5.47 -4.35
C THR A 85 5.86 4.55 -4.34
N ILE A 86 5.98 3.38 -4.98
CA ILE A 86 4.94 2.34 -4.98
C ILE A 86 5.00 1.62 -3.63
N ILE A 87 3.84 1.46 -2.98
CA ILE A 87 3.75 0.79 -1.65
C ILE A 87 4.20 -0.68 -1.72
N SER A 88 4.04 -1.34 -2.88
CA SER A 88 4.49 -2.73 -3.09
C SER A 88 5.98 -2.94 -2.83
N ASP A 89 6.83 -1.95 -3.12
CA ASP A 89 8.29 -2.12 -3.04
C ASP A 89 8.82 -2.19 -1.59
N MET A 90 7.96 -1.90 -0.59
CA MET A 90 8.38 -1.75 0.82
C MET A 90 8.27 -3.05 1.66
N ILE A 91 7.71 -4.14 1.12
CA ILE A 91 7.44 -5.37 1.89
C ILE A 91 8.14 -6.60 1.31
N ASP A 92 8.55 -6.57 0.04
CA ASP A 92 9.18 -7.72 -0.63
C ASP A 92 10.53 -8.16 0.02
N GLU A 93 11.11 -7.34 0.91
CA GLU A 93 12.36 -7.65 1.60
C GLU A 93 12.23 -8.64 2.79
N ASP A 94 11.06 -8.84 3.40
CA ASP A 94 10.98 -9.63 4.65
C ASP A 94 10.58 -11.12 4.45
N ASP A 95 9.94 -11.47 3.34
CA ASP A 95 9.31 -12.80 3.19
C ASP A 95 10.09 -13.79 2.29
N SER A 96 11.08 -13.29 1.53
CA SER A 96 11.75 -14.11 0.51
C SER A 96 12.99 -14.87 0.99
N ASP A 97 13.69 -14.39 2.04
CA ASP A 97 15.11 -14.74 2.20
C ASP A 97 15.45 -15.80 3.26
N LYS A 98 14.48 -16.39 3.97
CA LYS A 98 14.77 -17.48 4.94
C LYS A 98 13.74 -18.61 4.98
N LEU A 99 13.24 -19.05 3.83
CA LEU A 99 12.42 -20.27 3.79
C LEU A 99 13.27 -21.50 4.15
N THR A 100 13.09 -22.00 5.36
CA THR A 100 13.67 -23.28 5.80
C THR A 100 13.21 -24.43 4.91
N VAL A 101 13.96 -25.52 4.86
CA VAL A 101 13.60 -26.71 4.05
C VAL A 101 12.22 -27.24 4.42
N GLY A 102 11.85 -27.19 5.72
CA GLY A 102 10.53 -27.55 6.22
C GLY A 102 9.42 -26.64 5.71
N GLN A 103 9.67 -25.33 5.67
CA GLN A 103 8.75 -24.35 5.08
C GLN A 103 8.56 -24.61 3.57
N ARG A 104 9.63 -24.85 2.80
CA ARG A 104 9.48 -25.18 1.36
C ARG A 104 8.67 -26.46 1.12
N LEU A 105 8.84 -27.47 1.99
CA LEU A 105 8.06 -28.71 1.91
C LEU A 105 6.59 -28.48 2.30
N ALA A 106 6.34 -27.72 3.36
CA ALA A 106 4.99 -27.38 3.81
C ALA A 106 4.22 -26.54 2.77
N ASP A 107 4.86 -25.62 2.04
CA ASP A 107 4.21 -24.87 0.95
C ASP A 107 3.78 -25.82 -0.19
N ARG A 108 4.62 -26.81 -0.54
CA ARG A 108 4.27 -27.83 -1.54
C ARG A 108 3.17 -28.77 -1.06
N VAL A 109 3.20 -29.17 0.21
CA VAL A 109 2.20 -30.07 0.81
C VAL A 109 0.86 -29.36 1.00
N SER A 110 0.84 -28.08 1.35
CA SER A 110 -0.38 -27.27 1.48
C SER A 110 -1.19 -27.24 0.18
N GLY A 111 -0.53 -26.98 -0.95
CA GLY A 111 -1.17 -26.99 -2.27
C GLY A 111 -1.66 -28.37 -2.72
N PHE A 112 -1.00 -29.44 -2.27
CA PHE A 112 -1.40 -30.82 -2.58
C PHE A 112 -2.51 -31.35 -1.67
N GLY A 113 -2.45 -31.07 -0.36
CA GLY A 113 -3.38 -31.60 0.65
C GLY A 113 -4.79 -31.02 0.56
N GLY A 114 -4.94 -29.82 0.00
CA GLY A 114 -6.25 -29.18 -0.23
C GLY A 114 -6.93 -29.55 -1.55
N SER A 115 -6.27 -30.33 -2.42
CA SER A 115 -6.79 -30.64 -3.76
C SER A 115 -7.67 -31.89 -3.77
N TRP A 116 -8.79 -31.84 -4.50
CA TRP A 116 -9.64 -33.00 -4.81
C TRP A 116 -8.87 -34.15 -5.47
N THR A 117 -7.79 -33.85 -6.18
CA THR A 117 -6.94 -34.86 -6.83
C THR A 117 -6.18 -35.74 -5.83
N PHE A 118 -5.80 -35.20 -4.67
CA PHE A 118 -5.12 -35.97 -3.61
C PHE A 118 -6.06 -37.01 -3.00
N ILE A 119 -7.29 -36.59 -2.69
CA ILE A 119 -8.34 -37.46 -2.14
C ILE A 119 -8.64 -38.62 -3.09
N ILE A 120 -8.81 -38.33 -4.39
CA ILE A 120 -9.07 -39.34 -5.41
C ILE A 120 -7.88 -40.30 -5.56
N SER A 121 -6.64 -39.80 -5.59
CA SER A 121 -5.44 -40.62 -5.67
C SER A 121 -5.30 -41.56 -4.46
N PHE A 122 -5.65 -41.08 -3.25
CA PHE A 122 -5.57 -41.87 -2.03
C PHE A 122 -6.61 -43.00 -2.01
N ILE A 123 -7.83 -42.73 -2.48
CA ILE A 123 -8.88 -43.76 -2.65
C ILE A 123 -8.43 -44.82 -3.66
N ILE A 124 -7.86 -44.42 -4.80
CA ILE A 124 -7.34 -45.36 -5.81
C ILE A 124 -6.20 -46.21 -5.23
N PHE A 125 -5.26 -45.60 -4.49
CA PHE A 125 -4.18 -46.33 -3.84
C PHE A 125 -4.71 -47.39 -2.86
N LEU A 126 -5.71 -47.02 -2.04
CA LEU A 126 -6.33 -47.94 -1.09
C LEU A 126 -7.05 -49.11 -1.81
N LEU A 127 -7.76 -48.84 -2.90
CA LEU A 127 -8.38 -49.87 -3.74
C LEU A 127 -7.34 -50.82 -4.36
N VAL A 128 -6.23 -50.29 -4.88
CA VAL A 128 -5.13 -51.10 -5.43
C VAL A 128 -4.51 -51.97 -4.35
N TRP A 129 -4.27 -51.43 -3.15
CA TRP A 129 -3.70 -52.17 -2.03
C TRP A 129 -4.59 -53.34 -1.60
N ILE A 130 -5.91 -53.12 -1.56
CA ILE A 130 -6.91 -54.17 -1.27
C ILE A 130 -6.87 -55.24 -2.37
N LEU A 131 -6.88 -54.84 -3.65
CA LEU A 131 -6.86 -55.78 -4.79
C LEU A 131 -5.59 -56.65 -4.80
N VAL A 132 -4.41 -56.05 -4.54
CA VAL A 132 -3.13 -56.76 -4.45
C VAL A 132 -3.16 -57.73 -3.26
N ASN A 133 -3.67 -57.31 -2.10
CA ASN A 133 -3.77 -58.21 -0.94
C ASN A 133 -4.72 -59.38 -1.20
N ILE A 134 -5.89 -59.16 -1.81
CA ILE A 134 -6.84 -60.24 -2.15
C ILE A 134 -6.20 -61.24 -3.13
N TYR A 135 -5.49 -60.75 -4.14
CA TYR A 135 -4.82 -61.62 -5.12
C TYR A 135 -3.67 -62.43 -4.51
N TRP A 136 -2.90 -61.83 -3.59
CA TRP A 136 -1.77 -62.47 -2.92
C TRP A 136 -2.17 -63.37 -1.73
N LEU A 137 -3.36 -63.13 -1.15
CA LEU A 137 -3.93 -63.93 -0.05
C LEU A 137 -4.10 -65.41 -0.45
N HIS A 138 -4.27 -65.69 -1.75
CA HIS A 138 -4.37 -67.04 -2.27
C HIS A 138 -3.07 -67.86 -2.15
N ASN A 139 -1.89 -67.21 -2.05
CA ASN A 139 -0.59 -67.89 -2.08
C ASN A 139 0.27 -67.78 -0.80
N LYS A 140 0.09 -66.75 0.05
CA LYS A 140 0.64 -66.56 1.41
C LYS A 140 0.40 -65.09 1.80
N GLY A 141 -0.68 -64.81 2.52
CA GLY A 141 -1.13 -63.43 2.81
C GLY A 141 -0.05 -62.57 3.48
N PHE A 142 0.28 -61.45 2.84
CA PHE A 142 1.19 -60.42 3.38
C PHE A 142 0.50 -59.56 4.46
N ASP A 143 -0.80 -59.27 4.31
CA ASP A 143 -1.64 -58.62 5.32
C ASP A 143 -3.05 -59.28 5.37
N PRO A 144 -3.23 -60.37 6.14
CA PRO A 144 -4.51 -61.07 6.25
C PRO A 144 -5.61 -60.18 6.86
N TYR A 145 -6.87 -60.43 6.50
CA TYR A 145 -8.02 -59.78 7.14
C TYR A 145 -7.92 -59.93 8.66
N PRO A 146 -7.95 -58.83 9.46
CA PRO A 146 -8.55 -57.51 9.20
C PRO A 146 -7.58 -56.37 8.81
N PHE A 147 -6.50 -56.64 8.06
CA PHE A 147 -5.53 -55.65 7.54
C PHE A 147 -4.85 -54.80 8.64
N ILE A 148 -4.09 -55.46 9.52
CA ILE A 148 -3.49 -54.80 10.70
C ILE A 148 -2.42 -53.77 10.30
N LEU A 149 -1.66 -54.05 9.24
CA LEU A 149 -0.60 -53.16 8.77
C LEU A 149 -1.17 -51.91 8.12
N LEU A 150 -2.22 -52.07 7.30
CA LEU A 150 -2.93 -50.94 6.70
C LEU A 150 -3.55 -50.05 7.79
N ASN A 151 -4.20 -50.65 8.79
CA ASN A 151 -4.79 -49.92 9.90
C ASN A 151 -3.74 -49.16 10.73
N LEU A 152 -2.56 -49.75 10.96
CA LEU A 152 -1.46 -49.08 11.66
C LEU A 152 -0.96 -47.85 10.89
N ILE A 153 -0.74 -48.01 9.58
CA ILE A 153 -0.27 -46.92 8.72
C ILE A 153 -1.32 -45.80 8.63
N LEU A 154 -2.60 -46.14 8.42
CA LEU A 154 -3.69 -45.16 8.39
C LEU A 154 -3.84 -44.41 9.71
N SER A 155 -3.73 -45.11 10.85
CA SER A 155 -3.81 -44.47 12.17
C SER A 155 -2.66 -43.51 12.40
N CYS A 156 -1.44 -43.89 12.01
CA CYS A 156 -0.27 -43.01 12.06
C CYS A 156 -0.42 -41.79 11.14
N LEU A 157 -0.90 -42.01 9.91
CA LEU A 157 -1.14 -40.93 8.96
C LEU A 157 -2.21 -39.95 9.47
N ALA A 158 -3.31 -40.46 10.04
CA ALA A 158 -4.37 -39.66 10.64
C ALA A 158 -3.88 -38.83 11.83
N ALA A 159 -3.01 -39.40 12.68
CA ALA A 159 -2.41 -38.65 13.80
C ALA A 159 -1.54 -37.48 13.34
N LEU A 160 -0.87 -37.59 12.19
CA LEU A 160 -0.04 -36.53 11.61
C LEU A 160 -0.85 -35.50 10.80
N GLN A 161 -2.11 -35.77 10.46
CA GLN A 161 -2.94 -34.85 9.67
C GLN A 161 -3.20 -33.53 10.41
N ALA A 162 -3.64 -33.57 11.67
CA ALA A 162 -4.01 -32.36 12.40
C ALA A 162 -2.86 -31.34 12.55
N PRO A 163 -1.61 -31.75 12.91
CA PRO A 163 -0.48 -30.83 12.95
C PRO A 163 -0.10 -30.28 11.57
N ILE A 164 -0.13 -31.10 10.51
CA ILE A 164 0.19 -30.64 9.15
C ILE A 164 -0.84 -29.62 8.65
N ILE A 165 -2.13 -29.88 8.90
CA ILE A 165 -3.21 -28.94 8.59
C ILE A 165 -3.03 -27.65 9.38
N MET A 166 -2.74 -27.74 10.68
CA MET A 166 -2.51 -26.57 11.54
C MET A 166 -1.30 -25.75 11.09
N MET A 167 -0.19 -26.40 10.71
CA MET A 167 0.98 -25.74 10.15
C MET A 167 0.68 -25.06 8.81
N SER A 168 -0.12 -25.71 7.95
CA SER A 168 -0.56 -25.12 6.69
C SER A 168 -1.48 -23.92 6.91
N GLN A 169 -2.38 -24.00 7.90
CA GLN A 169 -3.30 -22.92 8.26
C GLN A 169 -2.52 -21.73 8.84
N ASN A 170 -1.63 -21.94 9.80
CA ASN A 170 -0.81 -20.88 10.39
C ASN A 170 0.00 -20.13 9.32
N ARG A 171 0.53 -20.84 8.31
CA ARG A 171 1.21 -20.22 7.17
C ARG A 171 0.27 -19.36 6.34
N GLN A 172 -0.93 -19.87 6.04
CA GLN A 172 -1.89 -19.14 5.24
C GLN A 172 -2.36 -17.87 5.98
N GLU A 173 -2.58 -17.97 7.28
CA GLU A 173 -2.91 -16.83 8.15
C GLU A 173 -1.79 -15.78 8.19
N GLU A 174 -0.52 -16.17 8.23
CA GLU A 174 0.61 -15.25 8.14
C GLU A 174 0.60 -14.47 6.81
N LYS A 175 0.42 -15.17 5.68
CA LYS A 175 0.31 -14.55 4.35
C LYS A 175 -0.92 -13.64 4.24
N ASP A 176 -2.06 -14.08 4.75
CA ASP A 176 -3.31 -13.32 4.73
C ASP A 176 -3.22 -12.06 5.62
N ARG A 177 -2.52 -12.14 6.76
CA ARG A 177 -2.21 -10.97 7.60
C ARG A 177 -1.32 -9.97 6.87
N GLY A 178 -0.28 -10.43 6.15
CA GLY A 178 0.55 -9.57 5.32
C GLY A 178 -0.25 -8.86 4.23
N ARG A 179 -1.06 -9.63 3.49
CA ARG A 179 -1.97 -9.09 2.46
C ARG A 179 -2.96 -8.07 3.04
N SER A 180 -3.56 -8.35 4.20
CA SER A 180 -4.51 -7.43 4.85
C SER A 180 -3.85 -6.09 5.23
N LYS A 181 -2.60 -6.12 5.72
CA LYS A 181 -1.82 -4.91 5.98
C LYS A 181 -1.55 -4.11 4.71
N MET A 182 -1.20 -4.79 3.62
CA MET A 182 -0.96 -4.14 2.33
C MET A 182 -2.25 -3.48 1.79
N ASP A 183 -3.37 -4.20 1.80
CA ASP A 183 -4.66 -3.68 1.36
C ASP A 183 -5.08 -2.45 2.18
N TYR A 184 -4.84 -2.49 3.49
CA TYR A 184 -5.06 -1.34 4.38
C TYR A 184 -4.21 -0.12 3.98
N MET A 185 -2.90 -0.31 3.74
CA MET A 185 -2.00 0.79 3.35
C MET A 185 -2.38 1.41 2.00
N VAL A 186 -2.77 0.59 1.02
CA VAL A 186 -3.22 1.06 -0.30
C VAL A 186 -4.52 1.87 -0.17
N ASN A 187 -5.46 1.40 0.65
CA ASN A 187 -6.71 2.12 0.90
C ASN A 187 -6.44 3.47 1.56
N LEU A 188 -5.60 3.49 2.61
CA LEU A 188 -5.23 4.71 3.32
C LEU A 188 -4.55 5.73 2.39
N LYS A 189 -3.61 5.27 1.56
CA LYS A 189 -2.97 6.14 0.55
C LYS A 189 -4.01 6.75 -0.41
N SER A 190 -4.94 5.93 -0.89
CA SER A 190 -6.00 6.38 -1.80
C SER A 190 -6.90 7.43 -1.15
N GLU A 191 -7.29 7.24 0.12
CA GLU A 191 -8.10 8.21 0.86
C GLU A 191 -7.35 9.55 1.02
N LEU A 192 -6.06 9.49 1.36
CA LEU A 192 -5.23 10.68 1.53
C LEU A 192 -5.03 11.44 0.21
N GLU A 193 -4.77 10.74 -0.89
CA GLU A 193 -4.66 11.35 -2.21
C GLU A 193 -5.94 12.08 -2.61
N VAL A 194 -7.12 11.46 -2.40
CA VAL A 194 -8.42 12.09 -2.65
C VAL A 194 -8.61 13.34 -1.79
N ARG A 195 -8.22 13.30 -0.51
CA ARG A 195 -8.32 14.45 0.40
C ARG A 195 -7.41 15.61 -0.05
N ILE A 196 -6.19 15.32 -0.48
CA ILE A 196 -5.25 16.31 -1.03
C ILE A 196 -5.79 16.90 -2.33
N LEU A 197 -6.39 16.08 -3.21
CA LEU A 197 -7.04 16.55 -4.43
C LEU A 197 -8.19 17.50 -4.12
N HIS A 198 -9.03 17.18 -3.13
CA HIS A 198 -10.08 18.08 -2.65
C HIS A 198 -9.51 19.41 -2.15
N GLU A 199 -8.46 19.39 -1.33
CA GLU A 199 -7.86 20.63 -0.84
C GLU A 199 -7.29 21.50 -1.99
N LYS A 200 -6.64 20.87 -2.99
CA LYS A 200 -6.15 21.58 -4.17
C LYS A 200 -7.30 22.18 -5.00
N LEU A 201 -8.41 21.46 -5.14
CA LEU A 201 -9.60 21.97 -5.84
C LEU A 201 -10.19 23.18 -5.12
N ASP A 202 -10.34 23.11 -3.80
CA ASP A 202 -10.84 24.25 -3.00
C ASP A 202 -9.92 25.47 -3.11
N GLN A 203 -8.60 25.26 -3.13
CA GLN A 203 -7.63 26.33 -3.35
C GLN A 203 -7.79 26.97 -4.74
N LEU A 204 -7.99 26.17 -5.79
CA LEU A 204 -8.20 26.68 -7.14
C LEU A 204 -9.51 27.46 -7.26
N LEU A 205 -10.59 26.96 -6.66
CA LEU A 205 -11.89 27.64 -6.64
C LEU A 205 -11.81 28.97 -5.91
N SER A 206 -11.19 29.00 -4.72
CA SER A 206 -10.99 30.24 -3.96
C SER A 206 -10.16 31.27 -4.72
N ASN A 207 -9.11 30.84 -5.43
CA ASN A 207 -8.33 31.72 -6.29
C ASN A 207 -9.19 32.29 -7.44
N GLN A 208 -10.04 31.47 -8.08
CA GLN A 208 -10.94 31.90 -9.14
C GLN A 208 -11.96 32.95 -8.65
N GLU A 209 -12.53 32.76 -7.45
CA GLU A 209 -13.42 33.74 -6.83
C GLU A 209 -12.73 35.09 -6.61
N GLU A 210 -11.47 35.07 -6.15
CA GLU A 210 -10.68 36.29 -5.98
C GLU A 210 -10.46 37.02 -7.31
N TYR A 211 -10.12 36.29 -8.39
CA TYR A 211 -9.97 36.89 -9.72
C TYR A 211 -11.28 37.51 -10.21
N MET A 212 -12.40 36.82 -10.06
CA MET A 212 -13.72 37.34 -10.44
C MET A 212 -14.07 38.61 -9.67
N SER A 213 -13.84 38.63 -8.35
CA SER A 213 -14.06 39.83 -7.53
C SER A 213 -13.24 41.01 -8.05
N ARG A 214 -11.94 40.81 -8.31
CA ARG A 214 -11.05 41.87 -8.83
C ARG A 214 -11.51 42.40 -10.18
N LEU A 215 -11.98 41.55 -11.09
CA LEU A 215 -12.52 41.98 -12.38
C LEU A 215 -13.75 42.87 -12.19
N THR A 216 -14.70 42.46 -11.34
CA THR A 216 -15.91 43.27 -11.08
C THR A 216 -15.59 44.61 -10.40
N ASP A 217 -14.58 44.65 -9.52
CA ASP A 217 -14.14 45.89 -8.89
C ASP A 217 -13.42 46.82 -9.87
N MET A 218 -12.69 46.27 -10.84
CA MET A 218 -12.08 47.04 -11.93
C MET A 218 -13.15 47.62 -12.86
N GLU A 219 -14.16 46.84 -13.25
CA GLU A 219 -15.30 47.33 -14.04
C GLU A 219 -16.05 48.48 -13.34
N LYS A 220 -16.24 48.38 -12.01
CA LYS A 220 -16.88 49.45 -11.23
C LYS A 220 -16.03 50.71 -11.10
N LYS A 221 -14.70 50.58 -11.04
CA LYS A 221 -13.76 51.71 -10.94
C LYS A 221 -13.47 52.39 -12.26
N GLN A 222 -13.79 51.76 -13.39
CA GLN A 222 -13.69 52.39 -14.69
C GLN A 222 -14.92 53.30 -14.85
N PRO A 223 -14.78 54.64 -14.75
CA PRO A 223 -15.89 55.52 -15.06
C PRO A 223 -16.31 55.21 -16.50
N ARG A 224 -17.62 55.07 -16.74
CA ARG A 224 -18.16 55.07 -18.10
C ARG A 224 -17.60 56.31 -18.78
N ALA A 225 -16.59 56.14 -19.62
CA ALA A 225 -16.17 57.14 -20.57
C ALA A 225 -17.31 57.20 -21.59
N ASP A 226 -18.23 58.12 -21.32
CA ASP A 226 -19.07 58.89 -22.23
C ASP A 226 -19.45 58.20 -23.54
N HIS A 227 -20.73 57.82 -23.63
CA HIS A 227 -21.57 58.07 -24.80
C HIS A 227 -22.99 58.43 -24.35
#